data_AF-A0A2Z6US96-F1
#
_entry.id   AF-A0A2Z6US96-F1
#
_cell.length_a   1.000
_cell.length_b   1.000
_cell.length_c   1.000
_cell.angle_alpha   90.00
_cell.angle_beta   90.00
_cell.angle_gamma   90.00
#
_symmetry.space_group_name_H-M   'P 1'
#
loop_
_entity.id
_entity.type
_entity.pdbx_description
1 polymer ?
#
loop_
_entity_poly.entity_id
_entity_poly.type
_entity_poly.pdbx_seq_one_letter_code
_entity_poly.pdbx_strand_id
1 'polypeptide(L)'
;MANNRFPRPELLLHPNIPKPLHGINPRTILGQKWWNAQRQLAYAEQDYHCWACGIHKTSAKYHRWLEAHEVYDIDYGTGRVEMKEVCALCHSCHQYIHDGRMQKLFEQGKLSFEKYIDILAHGERLVKDYLTEVAINYRGQTWKKPFEGTFPFQDTFPDVTVPGLPRPVQSQVDWQEWHLVVEGREYYTRFSDVQEWTDYYQWLHRNNLTDNFQIFAQFKESK
;
A
#
# COMPACT_ATOMS: atom_id res chain seq x y z
N MET A 1 21.17 -4.73 -9.96
CA MET A 1 21.50 -3.30 -10.19
C MET A 1 20.21 -2.53 -9.99
N ALA A 2 20.14 -1.66 -8.98
CA ALA A 2 18.95 -0.82 -8.79
C ALA A 2 18.85 0.08 -10.01
N ASN A 3 17.74 0.00 -10.74
CA ASN A 3 17.52 0.83 -11.91
C ASN A 3 17.38 2.26 -11.40
N ASN A 4 18.37 3.12 -11.66
CA ASN A 4 18.48 4.48 -11.12
C ASN A 4 17.51 5.45 -11.83
N ARG A 5 16.33 4.94 -12.22
CA ARG A 5 15.33 5.61 -13.04
C ARG A 5 14.50 6.52 -12.14
N PHE A 6 14.38 7.78 -12.55
CA PHE A 6 13.44 8.72 -11.97
C PHE A 6 12.63 9.37 -13.10
N PRO A 7 11.29 9.46 -12.99
CA PRO A 7 10.45 8.91 -11.92
C PRO A 7 10.41 7.37 -11.90
N ARG A 8 9.83 6.80 -10.83
CA ARG A 8 9.63 5.38 -10.52
C ARG A 8 8.15 4.96 -10.58
N PRO A 9 7.49 4.94 -11.77
CA PRO A 9 6.07 4.57 -11.88
C PRO A 9 5.76 3.17 -11.35
N GLU A 10 6.73 2.26 -11.29
CA GLU A 10 6.59 0.91 -10.74
C GLU A 10 6.11 0.90 -9.29
N LEU A 11 6.34 1.98 -8.52
CA LEU A 11 5.83 2.13 -7.16
C LEU A 11 4.30 2.07 -7.11
N LEU A 12 3.61 2.45 -8.19
CA LEU A 12 2.14 2.40 -8.27
C LEU A 12 1.58 0.98 -8.42
N LEU A 13 2.47 0.01 -8.68
CA LEU A 13 2.14 -1.41 -8.81
C LEU A 13 2.33 -2.16 -7.48
N HIS A 14 2.77 -1.48 -6.43
CA HIS A 14 2.99 -2.11 -5.14
C HIS A 14 1.69 -2.68 -4.57
N PRO A 15 1.71 -3.94 -4.09
CA PRO A 15 0.56 -4.52 -3.42
C PRO A 15 0.30 -3.83 -2.08
N ASN A 16 -0.95 -3.91 -1.60
CA ASN A 16 -1.21 -3.54 -0.22
C ASN A 16 -0.62 -4.57 0.74
N ILE A 17 -0.37 -4.12 1.98
CA ILE A 17 0.11 -5.00 3.03
C ILE A 17 -0.88 -6.16 3.25
N PRO A 18 -0.42 -7.43 3.30
CA PRO A 18 -1.27 -8.59 3.51
C PRO A 18 -2.08 -8.47 4.81
N LYS A 19 -3.34 -8.94 4.77
CA LYS A 19 -4.29 -8.86 5.90
C LYS A 19 -3.73 -9.37 7.24
N PRO A 20 -2.98 -10.49 7.30
CA PRO A 20 -2.37 -10.97 8.55
C PRO A 20 -1.46 -9.94 9.23
N LEU A 21 -0.84 -9.03 8.47
CA LEU A 21 0.07 -8.02 9.00
C LEU A 21 -0.60 -6.67 9.28
N HIS A 22 -1.93 -6.57 9.18
CA HIS A 22 -2.60 -5.29 9.38
C HIS A 22 -2.35 -4.73 10.79
N GLY A 23 -2.05 -3.43 10.82
CA GLY A 23 -1.67 -2.67 12.01
C GLY A 23 -0.27 -2.95 12.58
N ILE A 24 0.50 -3.88 11.98
CA ILE A 24 1.93 -4.01 12.22
C ILE A 24 2.64 -3.23 11.11
N ASN A 25 3.38 -2.18 11.47
CA ASN A 25 4.13 -1.38 10.53
C ASN A 25 5.37 -0.77 11.20
N PRO A 26 6.38 -0.36 10.42
CA PRO A 26 7.58 0.28 10.92
C PRO A 26 7.30 1.46 11.86
N ARG A 27 6.27 2.28 11.59
CA ARG A 27 5.91 3.40 12.46
C ARG A 27 5.42 2.96 13.84
N THR A 28 4.65 1.87 13.95
CA THR A 28 4.19 1.35 15.24
C THR A 28 5.30 0.60 15.98
N ILE A 29 6.23 -0.03 15.25
CA ILE A 29 7.37 -0.79 15.80
C ILE A 29 8.50 0.13 16.29
N LEU A 30 8.98 1.04 15.44
CA LEU A 30 10.15 1.89 15.67
C LEU A 30 9.77 3.27 16.24
N GLY A 31 8.48 3.58 16.22
CA GLY A 31 7.91 4.76 16.85
C GLY A 31 7.93 6.02 15.97
N GLN A 32 7.18 7.02 16.45
CA GLN A 32 6.92 8.25 15.72
C GLN A 32 8.19 9.06 15.39
N LYS A 33 9.19 9.06 16.28
CA LYS A 33 10.44 9.80 16.09
C LYS A 33 11.21 9.26 14.89
N TRP A 34 11.35 7.93 14.81
CA TRP A 34 11.99 7.26 13.67
C TRP A 34 11.22 7.55 12.39
N TRP A 35 9.89 7.38 12.39
CA TRP A 35 9.05 7.65 11.23
C TRP A 35 9.19 9.09 10.72
N ASN A 36 9.22 10.05 11.65
CA ASN A 36 9.39 11.46 11.31
C ASN A 36 10.73 11.75 10.65
N ALA A 37 11.80 11.07 11.04
CA ALA A 37 13.10 11.21 10.40
C ALA A 37 13.08 10.59 9.00
N GLN A 38 12.62 9.34 8.86
CA GLN A 38 12.62 8.63 7.57
C GLN A 38 11.81 9.34 6.51
N ARG A 39 10.61 9.85 6.83
CA ARG A 39 9.80 10.59 5.85
C ARG A 39 10.51 11.86 5.35
N GLN A 40 11.27 12.56 6.20
CA GLN A 40 11.98 13.77 5.79
C GLN A 40 13.15 13.44 4.87
N LEU A 41 13.86 12.34 5.14
CA LEU A 41 14.90 11.82 4.25
C LEU A 41 14.31 11.48 2.87
N ALA A 42 13.22 10.72 2.83
CA ALA A 42 12.54 10.36 1.59
C ALA A 42 12.05 11.60 0.79
N TYR A 43 11.55 12.63 1.48
CA TYR A 43 11.13 13.88 0.83
C TYR A 43 12.31 14.63 0.21
N ALA A 44 13.46 14.68 0.88
CA ALA A 44 14.63 15.41 0.41
C ALA A 44 15.39 14.69 -0.71
N GLU A 45 15.35 13.36 -0.74
CA GLU A 45 16.14 12.51 -1.65
C GLU A 45 15.91 12.81 -3.13
N GLN A 46 14.68 13.17 -3.52
CA GLN A 46 14.32 13.52 -4.90
C GLN A 46 13.87 14.97 -5.01
N ASP A 47 14.51 15.86 -4.22
CA ASP A 47 14.24 17.30 -4.19
C ASP A 47 12.73 17.62 -4.06
N TYR A 48 12.04 16.93 -3.14
CA TYR A 48 10.61 17.10 -2.89
C TYR A 48 9.70 16.85 -4.11
N HIS A 49 10.13 15.98 -5.04
CA HIS A 49 9.29 15.44 -6.10
C HIS A 49 8.68 14.10 -5.69
N CYS A 50 7.47 13.84 -6.17
CA CYS A 50 6.83 12.53 -6.07
C CYS A 50 7.69 11.48 -6.80
N TRP A 51 8.06 10.41 -6.11
CA TRP A 51 8.90 9.37 -6.68
C TRP A 51 8.20 8.66 -7.83
N ALA A 52 6.87 8.50 -7.79
CA ALA A 52 6.13 7.80 -8.84
C ALA A 52 5.89 8.62 -10.11
N CYS A 53 5.60 9.92 -9.99
CA CYS A 53 5.18 10.75 -11.13
C CYS A 53 6.06 11.98 -11.40
N GLY A 54 7.05 12.23 -10.56
CA GLY A 54 8.00 13.33 -10.73
C GLY A 54 7.42 14.72 -10.44
N ILE A 55 6.19 14.86 -9.94
CA ILE A 55 5.62 16.19 -9.64
C ILE A 55 6.24 16.77 -8.36
N HIS A 56 6.69 18.02 -8.40
CA HIS A 56 7.14 18.72 -7.20
C HIS A 56 5.98 18.94 -6.21
N LYS A 57 6.24 18.86 -4.90
CA LYS A 57 5.22 19.01 -3.86
C LYS A 57 4.38 20.28 -3.97
N THR A 58 4.95 21.39 -4.45
CA THR A 58 4.23 22.67 -4.57
C THR A 58 3.24 22.70 -5.72
N SER A 59 3.40 21.78 -6.67
CA SER A 59 2.60 21.62 -7.89
C SER A 59 1.70 20.38 -7.83
N ALA A 60 1.80 19.59 -6.77
CA ALA A 60 0.94 18.43 -6.54
C ALA A 60 -0.53 18.84 -6.35
N LYS A 61 -1.43 18.03 -6.89
CA LYS A 61 -2.88 18.22 -6.75
C LYS A 61 -3.34 17.81 -5.35
N TYR A 62 -4.44 18.43 -4.89
CA TYR A 62 -5.09 18.23 -3.58
C TYR A 62 -4.29 18.71 -2.38
N HIS A 63 -3.03 18.30 -2.27
CA HIS A 63 -2.13 18.67 -1.18
C HIS A 63 -0.83 19.26 -1.73
N ARG A 64 -0.33 20.32 -1.09
CA ARG A 64 0.97 20.94 -1.43
C ARG A 64 2.15 20.34 -0.64
N TRP A 65 2.04 19.06 -0.29
CA TRP A 65 3.02 18.27 0.44
C TRP A 65 3.08 16.84 -0.12
N LEU A 66 4.12 16.09 0.26
CA LEU A 66 4.27 14.67 -0.05
C LEU A 66 3.83 13.80 1.13
N GLU A 67 3.37 12.61 0.82
CA GLU A 67 2.96 11.57 1.74
C GLU A 67 4.00 10.45 1.66
N ALA A 68 4.49 9.99 2.81
CA ALA A 68 5.48 8.92 2.86
C ALA A 68 4.77 7.57 2.76
N HIS A 69 5.32 6.66 1.95
CA HIS A 69 4.81 5.32 1.74
C HIS A 69 5.90 4.29 1.98
N GLU A 70 5.53 3.17 2.61
CA GLU A 70 6.43 2.08 2.93
C GLU A 70 6.50 1.13 1.73
N VAL A 71 7.71 0.85 1.25
CA VAL A 71 7.95 -0.09 0.17
C VAL A 71 8.34 -1.44 0.77
N TYR A 72 7.62 -2.48 0.36
CA TYR A 72 7.82 -3.84 0.85
C TYR A 72 8.20 -4.80 -0.27
N ASP A 73 9.10 -5.71 0.03
CA ASP A 73 9.24 -6.96 -0.71
C ASP A 73 8.40 -8.04 -0.03
N ILE A 74 7.58 -8.76 -0.79
CA ILE A 74 6.60 -9.72 -0.26
C ILE A 74 6.82 -11.08 -0.90
N ASP A 75 7.22 -12.03 -0.06
CA ASP A 75 7.25 -13.44 -0.42
C ASP A 75 5.96 -14.12 0.07
N TYR A 76 5.00 -14.23 -0.85
CA TYR A 76 3.72 -14.91 -0.60
C TYR A 76 3.87 -16.42 -0.36
N GLY A 77 5.02 -17.02 -0.72
CA GLY A 77 5.31 -18.44 -0.48
C GLY A 77 5.78 -18.73 0.95
N THR A 78 6.39 -17.75 1.62
CA THR A 78 6.88 -17.89 3.01
C THR A 78 6.13 -17.00 4.02
N GLY A 79 5.31 -16.05 3.55
CA GLY A 79 4.64 -15.06 4.40
C GLY A 79 5.58 -13.96 4.89
N ARG A 80 6.80 -13.89 4.36
CA ARG A 80 7.80 -12.91 4.72
C ARG A 80 7.55 -11.59 3.98
N VAL A 81 7.39 -10.51 4.74
CA VAL A 81 7.30 -9.14 4.22
C VAL A 81 8.47 -8.34 4.73
N GLU A 82 9.33 -7.80 3.86
CA GLU A 82 10.50 -7.01 4.28
C GLU A 82 10.35 -5.55 3.88
N MET A 83 10.51 -4.65 4.84
CA MET A 83 10.60 -3.23 4.55
C MET A 83 11.90 -2.92 3.81
N LYS A 84 11.80 -2.35 2.61
CA LYS A 84 12.96 -1.99 1.79
C LYS A 84 13.34 -0.53 1.94
N GLU A 85 12.35 0.37 1.86
CA GLU A 85 12.56 1.81 1.87
C GLU A 85 11.28 2.57 2.23
N VAL A 86 11.42 3.86 2.53
CA VAL A 86 10.31 4.82 2.57
C VAL A 86 10.42 5.69 1.33
N CYS A 87 9.37 5.74 0.52
CA CYS A 87 9.32 6.61 -0.67
C CYS A 87 8.39 7.80 -0.45
N ALA A 88 8.58 8.87 -1.23
CA ALA A 88 7.77 10.07 -1.16
C ALA A 88 6.79 10.16 -2.33
N LEU A 89 5.49 10.26 -2.05
CA LEU A 89 4.45 10.28 -3.07
C LEU A 89 3.56 11.52 -2.96
N CYS A 90 3.05 12.03 -4.08
CA CYS A 90 1.97 13.01 -4.04
C CYS A 90 0.66 12.33 -3.61
N HIS A 91 -0.32 13.12 -3.17
CA HIS A 91 -1.61 12.59 -2.72
C HIS A 91 -2.28 11.68 -3.76
N SER A 92 -2.27 12.06 -5.04
CA SER A 92 -2.86 11.23 -6.11
C SER A 92 -2.16 9.88 -6.26
N CYS A 93 -0.83 9.86 -6.30
CA CYS A 93 -0.06 8.60 -6.40
C CYS A 93 -0.24 7.73 -5.15
N HIS A 94 -0.23 8.32 -3.96
CA HIS A 94 -0.37 7.58 -2.71
C HIS A 94 -1.78 6.98 -2.55
N GLN A 95 -2.83 7.74 -2.87
CA GLN A 95 -4.20 7.22 -2.83
C GLN A 95 -4.45 6.17 -3.93
N TYR A 96 -3.78 6.27 -5.08
CA TYR A 96 -3.89 5.24 -6.12
C TYR A 96 -3.36 3.88 -5.66
N ILE A 97 -2.27 3.83 -4.87
CA ILE A 97 -1.78 2.59 -4.25
C ILE A 97 -2.78 2.07 -3.20
N HIS A 98 -3.41 2.97 -2.45
CA HIS A 98 -4.41 2.67 -1.43
C HIS A 98 -5.86 2.80 -1.94
N ASP A 99 -6.11 2.35 -3.17
CA ASP A 99 -7.41 2.44 -3.84
C ASP A 99 -8.52 1.66 -3.12
N GLY A 100 -8.20 0.51 -2.49
CA GLY A 100 -9.18 -0.21 -1.66
C GLY A 100 -9.70 0.65 -0.49
N ARG A 101 -8.82 1.41 0.16
CA ARG A 101 -9.22 2.39 1.20
C ARG A 101 -9.96 3.57 0.57
N MET A 102 -9.50 4.04 -0.59
CA MET A 102 -10.13 5.14 -1.32
C MET A 102 -11.57 4.79 -1.71
N GLN A 103 -11.83 3.57 -2.17
CA GLN A 103 -13.16 3.04 -2.48
C GLN A 103 -14.05 3.03 -1.23
N LYS A 104 -13.56 2.57 -0.08
CA LYS A 104 -14.32 2.61 1.18
C LYS A 104 -14.69 4.04 1.59
N LEU A 105 -13.80 5.00 1.39
CA LEU A 105 -14.10 6.41 1.63
C LEU A 105 -15.16 6.96 0.68
N PHE A 106 -15.13 6.55 -0.60
CA PHE A 106 -16.16 6.89 -1.58
C PHE A 106 -17.52 6.29 -1.23
N GLU A 107 -17.58 5.00 -0.89
CA GLU A 107 -18.79 4.30 -0.44
C GLU A 107 -19.41 4.95 0.81
N GLN A 108 -18.57 5.51 1.69
CA GLN A 108 -19.01 6.24 2.89
C GLN A 108 -19.40 7.71 2.62
N GLY A 109 -19.35 8.18 1.37
CA GLY A 109 -19.62 9.58 1.02
C GLY A 109 -18.55 10.57 1.50
N LYS A 110 -17.38 10.09 1.94
CA LYS A 110 -16.26 10.91 2.44
C LYS A 110 -15.30 11.36 1.33
N LEU A 111 -15.49 10.86 0.12
CA LEU A 111 -14.72 11.19 -1.07
C LEU A 111 -15.68 11.44 -2.23
N SER A 112 -15.49 12.54 -2.98
CA SER A 112 -16.35 12.81 -4.15
C SER A 112 -16.01 11.89 -5.32
N PHE A 113 -16.99 11.65 -6.18
CA PHE A 113 -16.80 10.84 -7.39
C PHE A 113 -15.73 11.45 -8.31
N GLU A 114 -15.73 12.77 -8.46
CA GLU A 114 -14.77 13.49 -9.31
C GLU A 114 -13.34 13.30 -8.81
N LYS A 115 -13.14 13.40 -7.48
CA LYS A 115 -11.82 13.16 -6.89
C LYS A 115 -11.39 11.70 -7.02
N TYR A 116 -12.32 10.77 -6.83
CA TYR A 116 -12.07 9.33 -6.99
C TYR A 116 -11.60 8.99 -8.41
N ILE A 117 -12.35 9.42 -9.43
CA ILE A 117 -12.02 9.16 -10.84
C ILE A 117 -10.74 9.87 -11.27
N ASP A 118 -10.51 11.11 -10.84
CA ASP A 118 -9.29 11.84 -11.18
C ASP A 118 -8.02 11.15 -10.66
N ILE A 119 -8.05 10.65 -9.42
CA ILE A 119 -6.94 9.89 -8.84
C ILE A 119 -6.69 8.59 -9.61
N LEU A 120 -7.75 7.84 -9.92
CA LEU A 120 -7.63 6.62 -10.72
C LEU A 120 -7.06 6.90 -12.11
N ALA A 121 -7.60 7.89 -12.82
CA ALA A 121 -7.12 8.26 -14.14
C ALA A 121 -5.66 8.73 -14.13
N HIS A 122 -5.23 9.43 -13.07
CA HIS A 122 -3.83 9.83 -12.89
C HIS A 122 -2.90 8.62 -12.79
N GLY A 123 -3.21 7.66 -11.92
CA GLY A 123 -2.39 6.47 -11.74
C GLY A 123 -2.44 5.52 -12.92
N GLU A 124 -3.62 5.27 -13.51
CA GLU A 124 -3.78 4.42 -14.69
C GLU A 124 -2.96 4.92 -15.87
N ARG A 125 -2.90 6.24 -16.10
CA ARG A 125 -2.05 6.80 -17.16
C ARG A 125 -0.58 6.47 -16.94
N LEU A 126 -0.06 6.71 -15.73
CA LEU A 126 1.35 6.46 -15.39
C LEU A 126 1.71 4.98 -15.48
N VAL A 127 0.83 4.12 -14.96
CA VAL A 127 1.00 2.67 -15.01
C VAL A 127 0.94 2.18 -16.45
N LYS A 128 -0.02 2.64 -17.25
CA LYS A 128 -0.11 2.27 -18.67
C LYS A 128 1.17 2.62 -19.42
N ASP A 129 1.66 3.85 -19.28
CA ASP A 129 2.87 4.31 -19.96
C ASP A 129 4.08 3.44 -19.56
N TYR A 130 4.21 3.11 -18.26
CA TYR A 130 5.25 2.23 -17.75
C TYR A 130 5.13 0.79 -18.28
N LEU A 131 3.94 0.19 -18.21
CA LEU A 131 3.72 -1.19 -18.65
C LEU A 131 3.91 -1.35 -20.17
N THR A 132 3.54 -0.34 -20.97
CA THR A 132 3.83 -0.33 -22.41
C THR A 132 5.33 -0.41 -22.69
N GLU A 133 6.16 0.15 -21.81
CA GLU A 133 7.62 0.11 -21.96
C GLU A 133 8.23 -1.21 -21.48
N VAL A 134 7.78 -1.75 -20.33
CA VAL A 134 8.51 -2.83 -19.64
C VAL A 134 7.85 -4.20 -19.62
N ALA A 135 6.54 -4.29 -19.85
CA ALA A 135 5.81 -5.53 -19.66
C ALA A 135 5.83 -6.40 -20.93
N ILE A 136 6.04 -7.71 -20.74
CA ILE A 136 6.24 -8.65 -21.84
C ILE A 136 4.96 -8.87 -22.66
N ASN A 137 3.80 -8.80 -22.01
CA ASN A 137 2.51 -9.20 -22.58
C ASN A 137 1.40 -8.17 -22.35
N TYR A 138 1.74 -6.92 -22.07
CA TYR A 138 0.76 -5.86 -21.88
C TYR A 138 0.13 -5.45 -23.21
N ARG A 139 -1.20 -5.51 -23.31
CA ARG A 139 -1.95 -5.17 -24.54
C ARG A 139 -2.78 -3.89 -24.38
N GLY A 140 -2.33 -2.99 -23.52
CA GLY A 140 -3.03 -1.73 -23.26
C GLY A 140 -4.31 -1.88 -22.42
N GLN A 141 -4.52 -3.04 -21.77
CA GLN A 141 -5.63 -3.22 -20.84
C GLN A 141 -5.46 -2.33 -19.59
N THR A 142 -6.57 -1.96 -18.97
CA THR A 142 -6.55 -1.21 -17.70
C THR A 142 -5.88 -2.03 -16.59
N TRP A 143 -5.06 -1.39 -15.75
CA TRP A 143 -4.41 -2.07 -14.64
C TRP A 143 -5.40 -2.33 -13.51
N LYS A 144 -6.09 -1.29 -13.04
CA LYS A 144 -7.19 -1.40 -12.08
C LYS A 144 -8.52 -1.26 -12.78
N LYS A 145 -9.45 -2.19 -12.54
CA LYS A 145 -10.81 -2.11 -13.07
C LYS A 145 -11.78 -1.62 -12.01
N PRO A 146 -11.98 -0.31 -11.88
CA PRO A 146 -12.85 0.21 -10.84
C PRO A 146 -14.28 -0.23 -11.05
N PHE A 147 -14.93 -0.60 -9.95
CA PHE A 147 -16.35 -0.98 -9.91
C PHE A 147 -16.70 -2.34 -10.55
N GLU A 148 -15.71 -3.09 -11.05
CA GLU A 148 -15.90 -4.49 -11.47
C GLU A 148 -15.62 -5.45 -10.30
N GLY A 149 -16.66 -5.77 -9.52
CA GLY A 149 -16.65 -6.91 -8.60
C GLY A 149 -16.39 -6.61 -7.11
N THR A 150 -16.72 -7.60 -6.28
CA THR A 150 -16.74 -7.57 -4.80
C THR A 150 -15.37 -7.78 -4.14
N PHE A 151 -14.31 -7.92 -4.94
CA PHE A 151 -12.95 -8.09 -4.43
C PHE A 151 -12.24 -6.72 -4.43
N PRO A 152 -11.52 -6.37 -3.35
CA PRO A 152 -10.71 -5.17 -3.37
C PRO A 152 -9.71 -5.24 -4.54
N PHE A 153 -9.45 -4.11 -5.19
CA PHE A 153 -8.55 -3.98 -6.35
C PHE A 153 -7.19 -4.65 -6.20
N GLN A 154 -6.72 -4.77 -4.96
CA GLN A 154 -5.51 -5.48 -4.56
C GLN A 154 -5.48 -6.96 -4.99
N ASP A 155 -6.59 -7.54 -5.47
CA ASP A 155 -6.70 -8.96 -5.86
C ASP A 155 -6.98 -9.15 -7.37
N THR A 156 -7.15 -8.06 -8.14
CA THR A 156 -7.46 -8.10 -9.58
C THR A 156 -6.25 -7.71 -10.43
N PHE A 157 -5.18 -8.50 -10.36
CA PHE A 157 -4.05 -8.30 -11.27
C PHE A 157 -4.44 -8.72 -12.68
N PRO A 158 -4.29 -7.86 -13.70
CA PRO A 158 -4.40 -8.33 -15.06
C PRO A 158 -3.27 -9.35 -15.31
N ASP A 159 -3.45 -10.24 -16.29
CA ASP A 159 -2.43 -11.20 -16.73
C ASP A 159 -1.24 -10.49 -17.40
N VAL A 160 -0.54 -9.63 -16.68
CA VAL A 160 0.55 -8.76 -17.13
C VAL A 160 1.82 -9.13 -16.39
N THR A 161 2.86 -9.42 -17.15
CA THR A 161 4.17 -9.83 -16.67
C THR A 161 5.15 -8.69 -16.72
N VAL A 162 5.47 -8.17 -15.53
CA VAL A 162 6.55 -7.21 -15.34
C VAL A 162 7.73 -7.95 -14.69
N PRO A 163 8.89 -8.04 -15.36
CA PRO A 163 10.07 -8.67 -14.79
C PRO A 163 10.45 -8.04 -13.44
N GLY A 164 10.63 -8.88 -12.42
CA GLY A 164 11.09 -8.45 -11.10
C GLY A 164 10.02 -7.87 -10.16
N LEU A 165 8.75 -7.76 -10.58
CA LEU A 165 7.66 -7.43 -9.66
C LEU A 165 7.09 -8.71 -9.03
N PRO A 166 7.05 -8.80 -7.69
CA PRO A 166 6.41 -9.93 -7.02
C PRO A 166 4.91 -9.92 -7.32
N ARG A 167 4.36 -11.09 -7.63
CA ARG A 167 2.92 -11.26 -7.80
C ARG A 167 2.33 -11.91 -6.57
N PRO A 168 1.18 -11.44 -6.08
CA PRO A 168 0.39 -12.25 -5.17
C PRO A 168 -0.04 -13.51 -5.90
N VAL A 169 0.59 -14.60 -5.53
CA VAL A 169 0.07 -15.94 -5.73
C VAL A 169 -0.94 -16.16 -4.60
N GLN A 170 -1.95 -17.01 -4.82
CA GLN A 170 -2.78 -17.49 -3.72
C GLN A 170 -1.86 -18.15 -2.70
N SER A 171 -1.58 -17.44 -1.61
CA SER A 171 -0.68 -17.92 -0.56
C SER A 171 -1.36 -19.08 0.18
N GLN A 172 -0.61 -20.16 0.37
CA GLN A 172 -0.99 -21.27 1.23
C GLN A 172 -0.34 -21.15 2.61
N VAL A 173 0.27 -20.00 2.91
CA VAL A 173 0.96 -19.76 4.17
C VAL A 173 -0.06 -19.54 5.27
N ASP A 174 0.11 -20.28 6.37
CA ASP A 174 -0.71 -20.14 7.57
C ASP A 174 -0.62 -18.72 8.10
N TRP A 175 -1.75 -18.20 8.61
CA TRP A 175 -1.84 -16.82 9.10
C TRP A 175 -0.74 -16.47 10.10
N GLN A 176 -0.39 -17.43 10.97
CA GLN A 176 0.60 -17.28 12.04
C GLN A 176 2.05 -17.18 11.55
N GLU A 177 2.34 -17.65 10.33
CA GLU A 177 3.67 -17.60 9.74
C GLU A 177 3.97 -16.26 9.06
N TRP A 178 2.93 -15.45 8.81
CA TRP A 178 3.12 -14.12 8.26
C TRP A 178 3.86 -13.22 9.24
N HIS A 179 4.93 -12.60 8.76
CA HIS A 179 5.76 -11.71 9.57
C HIS A 179 6.32 -10.55 8.74
N LEU A 180 6.49 -9.41 9.41
CA LEU A 180 7.16 -8.24 8.90
C LEU A 180 8.62 -8.24 9.36
N VAL A 181 9.55 -7.98 8.44
CA VAL A 181 10.98 -7.78 8.71
C VAL A 181 11.30 -6.29 8.62
N VAL A 182 11.74 -5.71 9.73
CA VAL A 182 12.19 -4.33 9.82
C VAL A 182 13.56 -4.30 10.49
N GLU A 183 14.55 -3.67 9.84
CA GLU A 183 15.94 -3.59 10.34
C GLU A 183 16.51 -4.98 10.75
N GLY A 184 16.17 -6.02 9.98
CA GLY A 184 16.60 -7.40 10.21
C GLY A 184 15.90 -8.12 11.36
N ARG A 185 14.88 -7.51 11.98
CA ARG A 185 14.08 -8.11 13.05
C ARG A 185 12.71 -8.52 12.55
N GLU A 186 12.23 -9.67 13.01
CA GLU A 186 10.95 -10.26 12.63
C GLU A 186 9.83 -9.87 13.61
N TYR A 187 8.67 -9.52 13.06
CA TYR A 187 7.46 -9.11 13.77
C TYR A 187 6.26 -9.86 13.20
N TYR A 188 5.86 -10.91 13.89
CA TYR A 188 4.77 -11.81 13.46
C TYR A 188 3.40 -11.16 13.59
N THR A 189 2.44 -11.68 12.81
CA THR A 189 1.01 -11.34 12.90
C THR A 189 0.53 -11.30 14.36
N ARG A 190 -0.45 -10.42 14.61
CA ARG A 190 -1.17 -10.38 15.89
C ARG A 190 -2.43 -11.23 15.89
N PHE A 191 -2.85 -11.70 14.72
CA PHE A 191 -4.09 -12.45 14.52
C PHE A 191 -3.80 -13.94 14.39
N SER A 192 -4.58 -14.78 15.08
CA SER A 192 -4.51 -16.23 14.97
C SER A 192 -4.93 -16.75 13.60
N ASP A 193 -5.92 -16.08 12.98
CA ASP A 193 -6.58 -16.48 11.74
C ASP A 193 -7.42 -15.32 11.15
N VAL A 194 -8.05 -15.60 10.00
CA VAL A 194 -8.89 -14.65 9.28
C VAL A 194 -10.16 -14.25 10.03
N GLN A 195 -10.70 -15.12 10.88
CA GLN A 195 -11.90 -14.83 11.64
C GLN A 195 -11.60 -13.82 12.74
N GLU A 196 -10.48 -14.00 13.47
CA GLU A 196 -10.06 -13.02 14.48
C GLU A 196 -9.78 -11.64 13.88
N TRP A 197 -9.10 -11.60 12.73
CA TRP A 197 -8.89 -10.36 11.97
C TRP A 197 -10.22 -9.68 11.62
N THR A 198 -11.18 -10.46 11.12
CA THR A 198 -12.50 -9.94 10.73
C THR A 198 -13.25 -9.39 11.94
N ASP A 199 -13.31 -10.16 13.03
CA ASP A 199 -13.95 -9.76 14.28
C ASP A 199 -13.35 -8.47 14.84
N TYR A 200 -12.02 -8.35 14.80
CA TYR A 200 -11.31 -7.18 15.32
C TYR A 200 -11.68 -5.91 14.56
N TYR A 201 -11.60 -5.92 13.23
CA TYR A 201 -11.91 -4.73 12.43
C TYR A 201 -13.41 -4.38 12.45
N GLN A 202 -14.30 -5.37 12.59
CA GLN A 202 -15.72 -5.11 12.84
C GLN A 202 -15.95 -4.49 14.22
N TRP A 203 -15.25 -4.96 15.25
CA TRP A 203 -15.31 -4.40 16.60
C TRP A 203 -14.77 -2.97 16.64
N LEU A 204 -13.64 -2.68 15.99
CA LEU A 204 -13.11 -1.32 15.84
C LEU A 204 -14.14 -0.38 15.21
N HIS A 205 -14.76 -0.81 14.11
CA HIS A 205 -15.76 -0.01 13.40
C HIS A 205 -17.00 0.25 14.27
N ARG A 206 -17.54 -0.78 14.94
CA ARG A 206 -18.71 -0.64 15.82
C ARG A 206 -18.48 0.32 16.99
N ASN A 207 -17.24 0.37 17.51
CA ASN A 207 -16.89 1.20 18.65
C ASN A 207 -16.23 2.54 18.25
N ASN A 208 -16.11 2.84 16.96
CA ASN A 208 -15.45 4.03 16.43
C ASN A 208 -14.01 4.21 16.99
N LEU A 209 -13.27 3.11 17.08
CA LEU A 209 -11.89 3.06 17.59
C LEU A 209 -10.87 3.07 16.46
N THR A 210 -9.65 3.51 16.79
CA THR A 210 -8.49 3.46 15.88
C THR A 210 -7.56 2.33 16.28
N ASP A 211 -7.17 1.50 15.31
CA ASP A 211 -6.23 0.39 15.50
C ASP A 211 -4.91 0.86 16.13
N ASN A 212 -4.51 0.16 17.19
CA ASN A 212 -3.18 0.20 17.79
C ASN A 212 -3.01 -1.01 18.73
N PHE A 213 -1.78 -1.21 19.23
CA PHE A 213 -1.47 -2.36 20.12
C PHE A 213 -2.30 -2.40 21.40
N GLN A 214 -2.58 -1.26 22.04
CA GLN A 214 -3.37 -1.22 23.28
C GLN A 214 -4.83 -1.58 23.00
N ILE A 215 -5.39 -1.07 21.91
CA ILE A 215 -6.78 -1.35 21.49
C ILE A 215 -6.93 -2.82 21.06
N PHE A 216 -5.91 -3.41 20.43
CA PHE A 216 -5.91 -4.84 20.13
C PHE A 216 -5.89 -5.69 21.41
N ALA A 217 -5.09 -5.31 22.42
CA ALA A 217 -5.09 -5.99 23.72
C ALA A 217 -6.47 -5.93 24.41
N GLN A 218 -7.12 -4.77 24.40
CA GLN A 218 -8.48 -4.61 24.93
C GLN A 218 -9.50 -5.50 24.20
N PHE A 219 -9.38 -5.66 22.88
CA PHE A 219 -10.22 -6.58 22.13
C PHE A 219 -10.02 -8.03 22.59
N LYS A 220 -8.78 -8.45 22.84
CA LYS A 220 -8.47 -9.80 23.34
C LYS A 220 -9.04 -10.03 24.74
N GLU A 221 -9.07 -9.02 25.59
CA GLU A 221 -9.68 -9.06 26.92
C GLU A 221 -11.23 -9.04 26.89
N SER A 222 -11.82 -8.55 25.79
CA SER A 222 -13.28 -8.48 25.62
C SER A 222 -13.93 -9.77 25.10
N LYS A 223 -13.12 -10.76 24.73
CA LYS A 223 -13.53 -12.09 24.28
C LYS A 223 -13.50 -13.09 25.43
#